data_AF-A0A7W0V0I9-F1
#
_entry.id   AF-A0A7W0V0I9-F1
#
_cell.length_a   1.000
_cell.length_b   1.000
_cell.length_c   1.000
_cell.angle_alpha   90.00
_cell.angle_beta   90.00
_cell.angle_gamma   90.00
#
_symmetry.space_group_name_H-M   'P 1'
#
loop_
_entity.id
_entity.type
_entity.pdbx_description
1 polymer ?
#
loop_
_entity_poly.entity_id
_entity_poly.type
_entity_poly.pdbx_seq_one_letter_code
_entity_poly.pdbx_strand_id
1 'polypeptide(L)'
;MHGTRRRIELPRETLLVEIERRCGNPLCKARARTGLTKEDARAYRGFECERCGKWTIDKLAERDVPEWWEELTRTVEFAAAGENIGGEAYEPSEVIMRINDTYRQAHTSRDDQGEQSL
;
A
#
# COMPACT_ATOMS: atom_id res chain seq x y z
N MET A 1 4.07 6.04 -47.57
CA MET A 1 4.43 6.30 -46.17
C MET A 1 3.15 6.30 -45.34
N HIS A 2 2.83 5.19 -44.66
CA HIS A 2 1.67 5.13 -43.77
C HIS A 2 2.11 5.50 -42.36
N GLY A 3 1.67 6.67 -41.89
CA GLY A 3 1.90 7.11 -40.52
C GLY A 3 1.01 6.34 -39.57
N THR A 4 1.60 5.47 -38.75
CA THR A 4 0.88 4.74 -37.70
C THR A 4 0.39 5.74 -36.65
N ARG A 5 -0.93 5.91 -36.55
CA ARG A 5 -1.54 6.70 -35.48
C ARG A 5 -1.33 5.97 -34.16
N ARG A 6 -0.49 6.51 -33.28
CA ARG A 6 -0.36 6.01 -31.90
C ARG A 6 -1.60 6.47 -31.13
N ARG A 7 -2.41 5.51 -30.68
CA ARG A 7 -3.54 5.76 -29.79
C ARG A 7 -2.98 5.78 -28.37
N ILE A 8 -3.05 6.93 -27.71
CA ILE A 8 -2.73 7.05 -26.29
C ILE A 8 -4.04 6.73 -25.54
N GLU A 9 -4.04 5.65 -24.77
CA GLU A 9 -5.15 5.32 -23.89
C GLU A 9 -4.84 5.88 -22.51
N LEU A 10 -5.63 6.87 -22.09
CA LEU A 10 -5.61 7.40 -20.74
C LEU A 10 -6.76 6.71 -19.99
N PRO A 11 -6.49 5.71 -19.14
CA PRO A 11 -7.53 5.08 -18.34
C PRO A 11 -8.16 6.16 -17.44
N ARG A 12 -9.49 6.29 -17.50
CA ARG A 12 -10.23 7.15 -16.59
C ARG A 12 -10.57 6.33 -15.35
N GLU A 13 -9.86 6.58 -14.27
CA GLU A 13 -10.22 6.00 -12.98
C GLU A 13 -11.28 6.85 -12.32
N THR A 14 -12.24 6.19 -11.65
CA THR A 14 -13.31 6.91 -10.95
C THR A 14 -12.71 7.48 -9.67
N LEU A 15 -12.77 8.80 -9.52
CA LEU A 15 -12.50 9.45 -8.25
C LEU A 15 -13.59 9.02 -7.26
N LEU A 16 -13.20 8.32 -6.19
CA LEU A 16 -14.16 7.73 -5.26
C LEU A 16 -14.32 8.58 -4.00
N VAL A 17 -13.25 9.21 -3.52
CA VAL A 17 -13.32 10.11 -2.35
C VAL A 17 -12.38 11.31 -2.52
N GLU A 18 -12.73 12.42 -1.86
CA GLU A 18 -11.84 13.56 -1.69
C GLU A 18 -11.59 13.76 -0.20
N ILE A 19 -10.32 13.77 0.19
CA ILE A 19 -9.91 14.06 1.56
C ILE A 19 -9.30 15.45 1.63
N GLU A 20 -9.50 16.12 2.76
CA GLU A 20 -8.84 17.39 3.04
C GLU A 20 -7.88 17.24 4.21
N ARG A 21 -6.66 17.75 4.01
CA ARG A 21 -5.58 17.77 5.01
C ARG A 21 -4.96 19.15 5.11
N ARG A 22 -4.22 19.39 6.19
CA ARG A 22 -3.38 20.59 6.33
C ARG A 22 -1.92 20.18 6.29
N CYS A 23 -1.11 20.97 5.60
CA CYS A 23 0.33 20.78 5.57
C CYS A 23 0.91 20.77 6.99
N GLY A 24 1.72 19.76 7.31
CA GLY A 24 2.35 19.62 8.64
C GLY A 24 3.40 20.69 8.94
N ASN A 25 3.85 21.46 7.94
CA ASN A 25 4.78 22.57 8.16
C ASN A 25 4.07 23.71 8.93
N PRO A 26 4.53 24.07 10.14
CA PRO A 26 3.87 25.07 11.00
C PRO A 26 3.81 26.47 10.38
N LEU A 27 4.71 26.78 9.45
CA LEU A 27 4.73 28.06 8.73
C LEU A 27 3.83 28.08 7.49
N CYS A 28 3.49 26.91 6.93
CA CYS A 28 2.66 26.81 5.72
C CYS A 28 1.18 26.62 6.06
N LYS A 29 0.86 25.51 6.76
CA LYS A 29 -0.50 25.08 7.15
C LYS A 29 -1.56 25.17 6.03
N ALA A 30 -1.13 25.16 4.76
CA ALA A 30 -2.02 25.22 3.62
C ALA A 30 -2.94 23.99 3.60
N ARG A 31 -4.17 24.19 3.12
CA ARG A 31 -5.12 23.10 2.89
C ARG A 31 -4.69 22.37 1.61
N ALA A 32 -4.66 21.05 1.67
CA ALA A 32 -4.46 20.17 0.54
C ALA A 32 -5.72 19.32 0.39
N ARG A 33 -6.25 19.26 -0.83
CA ARG A 33 -7.36 18.39 -1.19
C ARG A 33 -6.81 17.31 -2.09
N THR A 34 -6.93 16.07 -1.65
CA THR A 34 -6.42 14.93 -2.39
C THR A 34 -7.60 14.08 -2.78
N GLY A 35 -7.79 13.95 -4.10
CA GLY A 35 -8.70 12.97 -4.65
C GLY A 35 -8.05 11.59 -4.63
N LEU A 36 -8.77 10.58 -4.16
CA LEU A 36 -8.29 9.20 -4.08
C LEU A 36 -9.25 8.25 -4.80
N THR A 37 -8.67 7.37 -5.61
CA THR A 37 -9.29 6.12 -6.02
C THR A 37 -9.20 5.09 -4.88
N LYS A 38 -9.78 3.89 -5.06
CA LYS A 38 -9.69 2.82 -4.05
C LYS A 38 -8.25 2.32 -3.94
N GLU A 39 -7.55 2.24 -5.06
CA GLU A 39 -6.16 1.85 -5.18
C GLU A 39 -5.25 2.89 -4.53
N ASP A 40 -5.47 4.18 -4.80
CA ASP A 40 -4.70 5.26 -4.16
C ASP A 40 -4.91 5.28 -2.65
N ALA A 41 -6.15 5.04 -2.19
CA ALA A 41 -6.45 4.97 -0.77
C ALA A 41 -5.70 3.81 -0.07
N ARG A 42 -5.54 2.65 -0.73
CA ARG A 42 -4.71 1.53 -0.22
C ARG A 42 -3.24 1.91 -0.10
N ALA A 43 -2.73 2.63 -1.09
CA ALA A 43 -1.35 3.07 -1.17
C ALA A 43 -1.07 4.35 -0.37
N TYR A 44 -2.09 5.00 0.19
CA TYR A 44 -1.96 6.31 0.83
C TYR A 44 -1.02 6.25 2.04
N ARG A 45 0.02 7.10 2.01
CA ARG A 45 1.06 7.25 3.06
C ARG A 45 1.38 8.71 3.38
N GLY A 46 0.67 9.64 2.77
CA GLY A 46 0.99 11.06 2.82
C GLY A 46 0.62 11.80 1.55
N PHE A 47 0.97 13.08 1.52
CA PHE A 47 0.79 13.93 0.37
C PHE A 47 1.92 14.97 0.28
N GLU A 48 2.20 15.43 -0.93
CA GLU A 48 3.06 16.58 -1.15
C GLU A 48 2.24 17.87 -1.10
N CYS A 49 2.71 18.85 -0.32
CA CYS A 49 2.03 20.13 -0.25
C CYS A 49 2.32 20.98 -1.49
N GLU A 50 1.31 21.25 -2.32
CA GLU A 50 1.45 22.07 -3.54
C GLU A 50 1.99 23.48 -3.28
N ARG A 51 1.83 24.02 -2.06
CA ARG A 51 2.32 25.36 -1.72
C ARG A 51 3.80 25.39 -1.36
N CYS A 52 4.32 24.39 -0.65
CA CYS A 52 5.68 24.42 -0.13
C CYS A 52 6.56 23.24 -0.58
N GLY A 53 6.03 22.33 -1.40
CA GLY A 53 6.74 21.15 -1.93
C GLY A 53 7.17 20.14 -0.87
N LYS A 54 6.73 20.27 0.38
CA LYS A 54 7.12 19.36 1.46
C LYS A 54 6.18 18.16 1.50
N TRP A 55 6.77 16.97 1.55
CA TRP A 55 6.05 15.74 1.86
C TRP A 55 5.55 15.76 3.31
N THR A 56 4.27 15.44 3.49
CA THR A 56 3.61 15.29 4.80
C THR A 56 3.24 13.81 4.95
N ILE A 57 3.83 13.14 5.94
CA ILE A 57 3.44 11.77 6.31
C ILE A 57 2.04 11.83 6.92
N ASP A 58 1.12 11.04 6.38
CA ASP A 58 -0.28 10.99 6.82
C ASP A 58 -0.83 9.58 6.59
N LYS A 59 -1.93 9.26 7.29
CA LYS A 59 -2.67 8.01 7.10
C LYS A 59 -4.16 8.32 7.00
N LEU A 60 -4.88 7.49 6.25
CA LEU A 60 -6.34 7.55 6.25
C LEU A 60 -6.85 7.04 7.61
N ALA A 61 -7.78 7.77 8.19
CA ALA A 61 -8.57 7.30 9.30
C ALA A 61 -9.85 6.64 8.79
N GLU A 62 -10.53 5.89 9.64
CA GLU A 62 -11.80 5.23 9.31
C GLU A 62 -12.84 6.22 8.76
N ARG A 63 -12.89 7.46 9.30
CA ARG A 63 -13.79 8.52 8.81
C ARG A 63 -13.56 8.94 7.35
N ASP A 64 -12.37 8.68 6.82
CA ASP A 64 -11.99 9.02 5.44
C ASP A 64 -12.31 7.88 4.46
N VAL A 65 -12.60 6.68 4.98
CA VAL A 65 -12.90 5.46 4.24
C VAL A 65 -14.41 5.24 4.31
N PRO A 66 -15.15 5.41 3.20
CA PRO A 66 -16.59 5.20 3.24
C PRO A 66 -16.93 3.70 3.36
N GLU A 67 -18.08 3.39 3.96
CA GLU A 67 -18.45 2.05 4.42
C GLU A 67 -18.42 0.96 3.32
N TRP A 68 -18.84 1.31 2.11
CA TRP A 68 -18.75 0.45 0.91
C TRP A 68 -17.32 0.04 0.47
N TRP A 69 -16.26 0.50 1.15
CA TRP A 69 -14.87 0.06 0.97
C TRP A 69 -14.49 -1.05 1.97
N GLU A 70 -15.31 -2.10 2.07
CA GLU A 70 -15.17 -3.22 3.04
C GLU A 70 -13.74 -3.81 3.14
N GLU A 71 -12.98 -3.83 2.04
CA GLU A 71 -11.60 -4.34 2.01
C GLU A 71 -10.57 -3.42 2.70
N LEU A 72 -10.82 -2.10 2.74
CA LEU A 72 -9.94 -1.11 3.36
C LEU A 72 -10.22 -0.93 4.85
N THR A 73 -11.48 -1.07 5.26
CA THR A 73 -11.91 -0.94 6.66
C THR A 73 -11.16 -1.91 7.57
N ARG A 74 -10.90 -3.14 7.11
CA ARG A 74 -10.09 -4.10 7.88
C ARG A 74 -8.62 -3.69 8.04
N THR A 75 -8.08 -2.88 7.12
CA THR A 75 -6.66 -2.47 7.18
C THR A 75 -6.42 -1.31 8.17
N VAL A 76 -7.41 -0.43 8.36
CA VAL A 76 -7.35 0.64 9.37
C VAL A 76 -7.45 0.10 10.80
N GLU A 77 -8.13 -1.02 11.02
CA GLU A 77 -8.19 -1.69 12.34
C GLU A 77 -6.79 -2.10 12.85
N PHE A 78 -5.92 -2.61 11.98
CA PHE A 78 -4.53 -2.95 12.34
C PHE A 78 -3.63 -1.73 12.54
N ALA A 79 -3.95 -0.59 11.94
CA ALA A 79 -3.20 0.65 12.11
C ALA A 79 -3.60 1.43 13.37
N ALA A 80 -4.85 1.28 13.82
CA ALA A 80 -5.34 1.86 15.08
C ALA A 80 -4.88 1.05 16.32
N ALA A 81 -4.57 -0.24 16.17
CA ALA A 81 -4.01 -1.10 17.21
C ALA A 81 -2.48 -0.93 17.39
N GLY A 82 -1.93 0.22 17.03
CA GLY A 82 -0.49 0.48 16.94
C GLY A 82 0.07 1.40 18.03
N GLU A 83 -0.31 1.24 19.30
CA GLU A 83 0.41 1.80 20.44
C GLU A 83 0.65 0.70 21.50
N ASN A 84 1.66 -0.13 21.23
CA ASN A 84 2.57 -0.83 22.16
C ASN A 84 3.14 -2.07 21.46
N ILE A 85 4.21 -1.91 20.68
CA ILE A 85 5.09 -3.04 20.37
C ILE A 85 6.35 -2.84 21.20
N GLY A 86 6.23 -3.18 22.49
CA GLY A 86 7.38 -3.63 23.27
C GLY A 86 7.87 -4.93 22.66
N GLY A 87 9.19 -5.04 22.47
CA GLY A 87 9.79 -6.21 21.85
C GLY A 87 9.60 -7.46 22.68
N GLU A 88 8.86 -8.43 22.14
CA GLU A 88 8.98 -9.84 22.51
C GLU A 88 9.39 -10.61 21.27
N ALA A 89 10.41 -11.47 21.44
CA ALA A 89 10.93 -12.32 20.39
C ALA A 89 9.80 -13.21 19.84
N TYR A 90 9.51 -13.03 18.56
CA TYR A 90 8.54 -13.84 17.83
C TYR A 90 9.09 -15.27 17.70
N GLU A 91 8.65 -16.17 18.57
CA GLU A 91 8.79 -17.62 18.38
C GLU A 91 7.69 -18.09 17.41
N PRO A 92 8.03 -18.47 16.17
CA PRO A 92 7.04 -18.84 15.17
C PRO A 92 6.25 -20.08 15.60
N SER A 93 4.91 -20.00 15.52
CA SER A 93 4.04 -21.14 15.83
C SER A 93 4.38 -22.40 15.02
N GLU A 94 4.07 -23.58 15.56
CA GLU A 94 4.32 -24.90 14.93
C GLU A 94 3.75 -25.00 13.50
N VAL A 95 2.62 -24.35 13.25
CA VAL A 95 1.99 -24.27 11.93
C VAL A 95 2.88 -23.53 10.92
N ILE A 96 3.51 -22.43 11.35
CA ILE A 96 4.40 -21.62 10.52
C ILE A 96 5.72 -22.35 10.28
N MET A 97 6.22 -23.09 11.29
CA MET A 97 7.38 -23.96 11.11
C MET A 97 7.12 -25.04 10.06
N ARG A 98 5.95 -25.71 10.10
CA ARG A 98 5.58 -26.73 9.11
C ARG A 98 5.46 -26.16 7.69
N ILE A 99 4.92 -24.95 7.54
CA ILE A 99 4.82 -24.27 6.23
C ILE A 99 6.22 -23.92 5.70
N ASN A 100 7.11 -23.42 6.57
CA ASN A 100 8.48 -23.07 6.20
C ASN A 100 9.29 -24.30 5.79
N ASP A 101 9.15 -25.43 6.51
CA ASP A 101 9.80 -26.68 6.16
C ASP A 101 9.29 -27.25 4.83
N THR A 102 7.99 -27.15 4.57
CA THR A 102 7.40 -27.55 3.28
C THR A 102 7.97 -26.70 2.14
N TYR A 103 8.12 -25.40 2.36
CA TYR A 103 8.70 -24.48 1.38
C TYR A 103 10.18 -24.79 1.12
N ARG A 104 10.97 -25.04 2.18
CA ARG A 104 12.38 -25.42 2.04
C ARG A 104 12.55 -26.73 1.29
N GLN A 105 11.76 -27.76 1.60
CA GLN A 105 11.82 -29.05 0.90
C GLN A 105 11.44 -28.95 -0.58
N ALA A 106 10.46 -28.10 -0.92
CA ALA A 106 10.09 -27.86 -2.31
C ALA A 106 11.17 -27.11 -3.10
N HIS A 107 11.98 -26.30 -2.42
CA HIS A 107 13.05 -25.53 -3.04
C HIS A 107 14.40 -26.28 -3.08
N THR A 108 14.70 -27.16 -2.13
CA THR A 108 15.89 -28.03 -2.21
C THR A 108 15.73 -29.11 -3.30
N SER A 109 14.50 -29.52 -3.60
CA SER A 109 14.21 -30.51 -4.65
C SER A 109 14.27 -29.94 -6.09
N ARG A 110 14.33 -28.61 -6.23
CA ARG A 110 14.39 -27.92 -7.53
C ARG A 110 15.82 -27.66 -8.01
N ASP A 111 16.81 -27.74 -7.12
CA ASP A 111 18.21 -27.53 -7.47
C ASP A 111 18.90 -28.80 -8.02
N ASP A 112 18.26 -29.97 -7.91
CA ASP A 112 18.80 -31.27 -8.40
C ASP A 112 18.24 -31.71 -9.77
N GLN A 113 17.38 -30.92 -10.42
CA GLN A 113 16.85 -31.21 -11.77
C GLN A 113 17.31 -30.22 -12.85
N GLY A 114 18.37 -29.46 -12.57
CA GLY A 114 18.99 -28.48 -13.46
C GLY A 114 20.16 -28.98 -14.32
N GLU A 115 20.52 -30.26 -14.28
CA GLU A 115 21.52 -30.86 -15.18
C GLU A 115 20.92 -32.06 -15.92
N GLN A 116 20.36 -31.81 -17.11
CA GLN A 116 20.22 -32.82 -18.16
C GLN A 116 20.87 -32.30 -19.44
N SER A 117 21.76 -33.13 -20.01
CA SER A 117 22.21 -33.21 -21.41
C SER A 117 23.67 -32.84 -21.70
N LEU A 118 24.52 -33.87 -21.77
CA LEU A 118 25.35 -34.19 -22.95
C LEU A 118 25.72 -35.67 -22.95
#